data_AF-E9E8R5-F1
#
_entry.id   AF-E9E8R5-F1
#
_cell.length_a   1.000
_cell.length_b   1.000
_cell.length_c   1.000
_cell.angle_alpha   90.00
_cell.angle_beta   90.00
_cell.angle_gamma   90.00
#
_symmetry.space_group_name_H-M   'P 1'
#
loop_
_entity.id
_entity.type
_entity.pdbx_description
1 polymer ?
#
loop_
_entity_poly.entity_id
_entity_poly.type
_entity_poly.pdbx_seq_one_letter_code
_entity_poly.pdbx_strand_id
1 'polypeptide(L)'
;MAPKPVAISPPNSNRRLEAVPILLWSLPIVPSLLGVSTIGPVIRRMREASRYQSNGVTVPLLDRFTGIDWLDQIVGEIAASFGLLQFHPDSPYYWHTLDFVAQFGSIYAALLLESCRRAHGSQLLLWTVFGSLLAQLATAGLLLPVYFYFLHASTTLSGLVSSNGLEELRDSSALAVLPAVALSFYVPHFESFLGPDFSARHWWNWVWQLFGLWGVILFLGFSGTLWTLRKLLPMMPRRLSKRVKLHNGLKATRLTAVCLGMVNVGTYWYVLMSSHYSWSEVYVPRYFLQSAADPGAALGTVLQFDYICVFGSALTWLAYQFRDLKTAGLIETSWAKIVGLGLFLGIFFGPGSVWWIAWLTREEILTSLRPRQEPRKND
;
A
#
# COMPACT_ATOMS: atom_id res chain seq x y z
N MET A 1 4.48 37.99 8.10
CA MET A 1 5.18 37.74 6.82
C MET A 1 4.25 36.98 5.91
N ALA A 2 3.82 37.57 4.80
CA ALA A 2 3.13 36.82 3.75
C ALA A 2 4.13 35.81 3.14
N PRO A 3 3.72 34.57 2.81
CA PRO A 3 4.59 33.63 2.12
C PRO A 3 5.01 34.24 0.78
N LYS A 4 6.32 34.24 0.50
CA LYS A 4 6.83 34.67 -0.81
C LYS A 4 6.18 33.81 -1.89
N PRO A 5 5.67 34.40 -2.99
CA PRO A 5 5.17 33.62 -4.12
C PRO A 5 6.31 32.78 -4.67
N VAL A 6 6.16 31.46 -4.60
CA VAL A 6 7.11 30.51 -5.18
C VAL A 6 6.77 30.39 -6.66
N ALA A 7 7.69 30.79 -7.53
CA ALA A 7 7.54 30.60 -8.97
C ALA A 7 7.68 29.11 -9.28
N ILE A 8 6.55 28.45 -9.59
CA ILE A 8 6.55 27.06 -10.05
C ILE A 8 6.89 27.05 -11.54
N SER A 9 8.09 26.57 -11.87
CA SER A 9 8.53 26.43 -13.27
C SER A 9 7.56 25.54 -14.07
N PRO A 10 7.39 25.81 -15.38
CA PRO A 10 6.57 24.96 -16.24
C PRO A 10 7.11 23.52 -16.26
N PRO A 11 6.23 22.52 -16.47
CA PRO A 11 6.64 21.12 -16.43
C PRO A 11 7.72 20.83 -17.47
N ASN A 12 8.76 20.11 -17.06
CA ASN A 12 9.82 19.67 -17.98
C ASN A 12 9.21 18.75 -19.06
N SER A 13 9.49 18.99 -20.33
CA SER A 13 8.89 18.23 -21.44
C SER A 13 9.28 16.74 -21.44
N ASN A 14 10.31 16.36 -20.66
CA ASN A 14 10.88 15.01 -20.64
C ASN A 14 10.55 14.15 -19.40
N ARG A 15 9.55 14.50 -18.58
CA ARG A 15 9.20 13.73 -17.35
C ARG A 15 8.99 12.23 -17.59
N ARG A 16 8.47 11.84 -18.75
CA ARG A 16 8.32 10.43 -19.13
C ARG A 16 9.67 9.71 -19.22
N LEU A 17 10.65 10.32 -19.89
CA LEU A 17 12.00 9.74 -20.00
C LEU A 17 12.71 9.73 -18.65
N GLU A 18 12.55 10.78 -17.85
CA GLU A 18 13.10 10.85 -16.50
C GLU A 18 12.53 9.78 -15.56
N ALA A 19 11.28 9.34 -15.80
CA ALA A 19 10.62 8.32 -15.00
C ALA A 19 11.04 6.87 -15.32
N VAL A 20 11.73 6.62 -16.44
CA VAL A 20 12.12 5.26 -16.88
C VAL A 20 12.85 4.45 -15.81
N PRO A 21 13.75 5.00 -14.96
CA PRO A 21 14.37 4.25 -13.88
C PRO A 21 13.40 3.61 -12.89
N ILE A 22 12.17 4.13 -12.75
CA ILE A 22 11.13 3.49 -11.93
C ILE A 22 10.83 2.08 -12.47
N LEU A 23 10.75 1.91 -13.79
CA LEU A 23 10.42 0.63 -14.44
C LEU A 23 11.52 -0.43 -14.26
N LEU A 24 12.78 0.00 -14.08
CA LEU A 24 13.90 -0.91 -13.89
C LEU A 24 13.79 -1.71 -12.59
N TRP A 25 12.98 -1.24 -11.63
CA TRP A 25 12.71 -1.97 -10.40
C TRP A 25 11.95 -3.27 -10.61
N SER A 26 11.34 -3.53 -11.78
CA SER A 26 10.75 -4.84 -12.07
C SER A 26 11.77 -5.89 -12.51
N LEU A 27 13.01 -5.51 -12.84
CA LEU A 27 14.02 -6.46 -13.33
C LEU A 27 14.48 -7.49 -12.27
N PRO A 28 14.70 -7.12 -10.99
CA PRO A 28 15.19 -8.06 -9.99
C PRO A 28 14.28 -9.27 -9.74
N ILE A 29 12.96 -9.14 -9.93
CA ILE A 29 12.02 -10.25 -9.70
C ILE A 29 11.99 -11.26 -10.86
N VAL A 30 12.39 -10.86 -12.08
CA VAL A 30 12.29 -11.70 -13.29
C VAL A 30 12.92 -13.10 -13.13
N PRO A 31 14.15 -13.24 -12.60
CA PRO A 31 14.75 -14.57 -12.39
C PRO A 31 13.92 -15.47 -11.47
N SER A 32 13.33 -14.91 -10.41
CA SER A 32 12.53 -15.67 -9.45
C SER A 32 11.20 -16.15 -10.04
N LEU A 33 10.63 -15.42 -11.02
CA LEU A 33 9.40 -15.82 -11.70
C LEU A 33 9.57 -17.09 -12.54
N LEU A 34 10.78 -17.40 -13.00
CA LEU A 34 11.06 -18.67 -13.68
C LEU A 34 10.82 -19.87 -12.74
N GLY A 35 11.04 -19.67 -11.43
CA GLY A 35 10.81 -20.67 -10.39
C GLY A 35 9.35 -20.93 -10.07
N VAL A 36 8.43 -20.05 -10.48
CA VAL A 36 6.98 -20.21 -10.25
C VAL A 36 6.42 -21.46 -10.95
N SER A 37 7.10 -21.93 -12.00
CA SER A 37 6.76 -23.18 -12.68
C SER A 37 6.70 -24.40 -11.73
N THR A 38 7.44 -24.37 -10.61
CA THR A 38 7.42 -25.43 -9.58
C THR A 38 6.19 -25.38 -8.67
N ILE A 39 5.57 -24.20 -8.53
CA ILE A 39 4.45 -23.95 -7.62
C ILE A 39 3.14 -24.46 -8.23
N GLY A 40 2.88 -24.15 -9.50
CA GLY A 40 1.60 -24.45 -10.18
C GLY A 40 1.14 -25.91 -10.05
N PRO A 41 1.99 -26.92 -10.35
CA PRO A 41 1.63 -28.33 -10.20
C PRO A 41 1.32 -28.75 -8.76
N VAL A 42 1.95 -28.12 -7.76
CA VAL A 42 1.70 -28.40 -6.33
C VAL A 42 0.34 -27.86 -5.93
N ILE A 43 0.05 -26.61 -6.29
CA ILE A 43 -1.23 -25.96 -6.00
C ILE A 43 -2.38 -26.69 -6.67
N ARG A 44 -2.23 -27.09 -7.93
CA ARG A 44 -3.25 -27.87 -8.63
C ARG A 44 -3.58 -29.18 -7.91
N ARG A 45 -2.57 -29.93 -7.48
CA ARG A 45 -2.78 -31.18 -6.71
C ARG A 45 -3.49 -30.93 -5.38
N MET A 46 -3.15 -29.85 -4.68
CA MET A 46 -3.83 -29.48 -3.43
C MET A 46 -5.31 -29.13 -3.67
N ARG A 47 -5.59 -28.37 -4.74
CA ARG A 47 -6.95 -27.98 -5.14
C ARG A 47 -7.79 -29.19 -5.56
N GLU A 48 -7.24 -30.10 -6.37
CA GLU A 48 -7.92 -31.34 -6.79
C GLU A 48 -8.25 -32.25 -5.60
N ALA A 49 -7.40 -32.25 -4.57
CA ALA A 49 -7.61 -33.02 -3.36
C ALA A 49 -8.48 -32.29 -2.32
N SER A 50 -8.93 -31.06 -2.60
CA SER A 50 -9.61 -30.14 -1.66
C SER A 50 -8.90 -30.03 -0.30
N ARG A 51 -7.56 -30.18 -0.28
CA ARG A 51 -6.76 -30.17 0.94
C ARG A 51 -5.34 -29.70 0.68
N TYR A 52 -4.86 -28.86 1.58
CA TYR A 52 -3.45 -28.54 1.72
C TYR A 52 -2.74 -29.72 2.38
N GLN A 53 -1.63 -30.15 1.81
CA GLN A 53 -0.78 -31.17 2.43
C GLN A 53 0.69 -30.88 2.10
N SER A 54 1.45 -30.38 3.08
CA SER A 54 2.89 -30.13 2.96
C SER A 54 3.56 -30.07 4.33
N ASN A 55 4.80 -30.55 4.43
CA ASN A 55 5.63 -30.52 5.66
C ASN A 55 4.89 -30.96 6.94
N GLY A 56 4.08 -32.03 6.85
CA GLY A 56 3.33 -32.57 7.99
C GLY A 56 2.06 -31.79 8.36
N VAL A 57 1.77 -30.66 7.71
CA VAL A 57 0.55 -29.88 7.91
C VAL A 57 -0.53 -30.31 6.93
N THR A 58 -1.75 -30.52 7.45
CA THR A 58 -2.94 -30.82 6.65
C THR A 58 -4.06 -29.84 6.98
N VAL A 59 -4.62 -29.17 5.97
CA VAL A 59 -5.70 -28.18 6.14
C VAL A 59 -6.75 -28.39 5.04
N PRO A 60 -8.05 -28.46 5.37
CA PRO A 60 -9.08 -28.49 4.34
C PRO A 60 -9.07 -27.18 3.53
N LEU A 61 -9.12 -27.29 2.20
CA LEU A 61 -9.22 -26.11 1.34
C LEU A 61 -10.68 -25.83 1.01
N LEU A 62 -11.06 -24.55 1.06
CA LEU A 62 -12.35 -24.10 0.55
C LEU A 62 -12.39 -24.21 -0.97
N ASP A 63 -13.44 -24.82 -1.50
CA ASP A 63 -13.68 -24.90 -2.95
C ASP A 63 -14.50 -23.72 -3.47
N ARG A 64 -15.35 -23.14 -2.63
CA ARG A 64 -16.22 -21.99 -2.94
C ARG A 64 -16.23 -20.99 -1.80
N PHE A 65 -16.27 -19.70 -2.14
CA PHE A 65 -16.28 -18.61 -1.17
C PHE A 65 -17.27 -17.51 -1.57
N THR A 66 -17.19 -17.04 -2.81
CA THR A 66 -18.09 -16.00 -3.36
C THR A 66 -19.35 -16.58 -3.99
N GLY A 67 -19.31 -17.87 -4.38
CA GLY A 67 -20.38 -18.50 -5.16
C GLY A 67 -20.30 -18.21 -6.66
N ILE A 68 -19.27 -17.50 -7.12
CA ILE A 68 -18.99 -17.23 -8.53
C ILE A 68 -17.85 -18.13 -8.97
N ASP A 69 -18.14 -19.15 -9.78
CA ASP A 69 -17.20 -20.26 -10.07
C ASP A 69 -15.83 -19.79 -10.59
N TRP A 70 -15.78 -18.89 -11.57
CA TRP A 70 -14.51 -18.41 -12.14
C TRP A 70 -13.69 -17.58 -11.14
N LEU A 71 -14.35 -16.84 -10.25
CA LEU A 71 -13.69 -16.01 -9.25
C LEU A 71 -13.16 -16.90 -8.12
N ASP A 72 -13.96 -17.86 -7.67
CA ASP A 72 -13.57 -18.84 -6.65
C ASP A 72 -12.41 -19.73 -7.16
N GLN A 73 -12.37 -20.05 -8.45
CA GLN A 73 -11.24 -20.77 -9.03
C GLN A 73 -9.95 -19.96 -8.92
N ILE A 74 -9.95 -18.71 -9.40
CA ILE A 74 -8.75 -17.85 -9.39
C ILE A 74 -8.30 -17.56 -7.96
N VAL A 75 -9.22 -17.08 -7.11
CA VAL A 75 -8.91 -16.73 -5.72
C VAL A 75 -8.47 -17.97 -4.93
N GLY A 76 -9.08 -19.12 -5.20
CA GLY A 76 -8.70 -20.37 -4.55
C GLY A 76 -7.31 -20.85 -4.86
N GLU A 77 -6.81 -20.64 -6.09
CA GLU A 77 -5.42 -20.93 -6.45
C GLU A 77 -4.44 -20.00 -5.74
N ILE A 78 -4.75 -18.69 -5.67
CA ILE A 78 -3.91 -17.71 -4.96
C ILE A 78 -3.92 -18.01 -3.46
N ALA A 79 -5.09 -18.25 -2.87
CA ALA A 79 -5.23 -18.55 -1.45
C ALA A 79 -4.47 -19.84 -1.08
N ALA A 80 -4.57 -20.89 -1.90
CA ALA A 80 -3.78 -22.11 -1.71
C ALA A 80 -2.27 -21.86 -1.83
N SER A 81 -1.84 -20.97 -2.74
CA SER A 81 -0.44 -20.55 -2.88
C SER A 81 0.09 -19.89 -1.61
N PHE A 82 -0.67 -18.96 -1.04
CA PHE A 82 -0.33 -18.33 0.24
C PHE A 82 -0.30 -19.32 1.42
N GLY A 83 -1.01 -20.45 1.33
CA GLY A 83 -0.89 -21.55 2.29
C GLY A 83 0.51 -22.17 2.37
N LEU A 84 1.33 -22.08 1.29
CA LEU A 84 2.75 -22.45 1.32
C LEU A 84 3.59 -21.56 2.25
N LEU A 85 3.04 -20.43 2.70
CA LEU A 85 3.70 -19.47 3.57
C LEU A 85 3.00 -19.41 4.94
N GLN A 86 1.68 -19.18 4.94
CA GLN A 86 0.88 -18.91 6.15
C GLN A 86 0.78 -20.08 7.13
N PHE A 87 0.95 -21.31 6.65
CA PHE A 87 0.87 -22.52 7.47
C PHE A 87 2.23 -22.98 8.03
N HIS A 88 3.31 -22.24 7.76
CA HIS A 88 4.68 -22.60 8.18
C HIS A 88 5.29 -21.47 9.02
N PRO A 89 4.82 -21.23 10.26
CA PRO A 89 5.37 -20.19 11.14
C PRO A 89 6.84 -20.44 11.53
N ASP A 90 7.33 -21.64 11.29
CA ASP A 90 8.71 -22.12 11.40
C ASP A 90 9.54 -21.86 10.12
N SER A 91 9.11 -20.93 9.26
CA SER A 91 9.82 -20.55 8.04
C SER A 91 10.11 -19.05 8.03
N PRO A 92 11.30 -18.60 7.58
CA PRO A 92 11.58 -17.16 7.45
C PRO A 92 10.62 -16.48 6.47
N TYR A 93 10.06 -17.22 5.51
CA TYR A 93 9.15 -16.68 4.49
C TYR A 93 7.75 -16.36 5.05
N TYR A 94 7.31 -17.05 6.10
CA TYR A 94 6.10 -16.68 6.84
C TYR A 94 6.26 -15.28 7.43
N TRP A 95 7.38 -15.06 8.12
CA TRP A 95 7.70 -13.80 8.79
C TRP A 95 7.91 -12.66 7.81
N HIS A 96 8.61 -12.91 6.70
CA HIS A 96 8.76 -11.95 5.61
C HIS A 96 7.42 -11.52 5.05
N THR A 97 6.54 -12.47 4.76
CA THR A 97 5.24 -12.18 4.14
C THR A 97 4.31 -11.43 5.09
N LEU A 98 4.29 -11.81 6.37
CA LEU A 98 3.56 -11.09 7.42
C LEU A 98 3.93 -9.61 7.43
N ASP A 99 5.23 -9.31 7.46
CA ASP A 99 5.72 -7.94 7.54
C ASP A 99 5.59 -7.18 6.21
N PHE A 100 5.99 -7.78 5.09
CA PHE A 100 5.86 -7.19 3.75
C PHE A 100 4.43 -6.71 3.50
N VAL A 101 3.46 -7.60 3.66
CA VAL A 101 2.06 -7.28 3.36
C VAL A 101 1.53 -6.21 4.34
N ALA A 102 1.89 -6.26 5.62
CA ALA A 102 1.52 -5.22 6.57
C ALA A 102 2.08 -3.84 6.16
N GLN A 103 3.36 -3.78 5.77
CA GLN A 103 3.99 -2.56 5.29
C GLN A 103 3.36 -2.06 3.98
N PHE A 104 2.96 -2.96 3.09
CA PHE A 104 2.27 -2.64 1.83
C PHE A 104 0.93 -1.93 2.05
N GLY A 105 0.23 -2.21 3.15
CA GLY A 105 -1.03 -1.53 3.50
C GLY A 105 -0.91 0.00 3.53
N SER A 106 0.26 0.54 3.87
CA SER A 106 0.53 1.99 3.82
C SER A 106 0.65 2.54 2.39
N ILE A 107 1.19 1.76 1.44
CA ILE A 107 1.16 2.10 0.01
C ILE A 107 -0.30 2.08 -0.47
N TYR A 108 -1.05 1.03 -0.16
CA TYR A 108 -2.45 0.92 -0.54
C TYR A 108 -3.29 2.12 -0.04
N ALA A 109 -3.12 2.51 1.22
CA ALA A 109 -3.78 3.69 1.79
C ALA A 109 -3.35 4.99 1.11
N ALA A 110 -2.05 5.18 0.82
CA ALA A 110 -1.58 6.33 0.04
C ALA A 110 -2.27 6.37 -1.32
N LEU A 111 -2.34 5.25 -2.04
CA LEU A 111 -2.95 5.20 -3.38
C LEU A 111 -4.45 5.52 -3.35
N LEU A 112 -5.18 5.08 -2.33
CA LEU A 112 -6.58 5.51 -2.12
C LEU A 112 -6.67 7.03 -1.90
N LEU A 113 -5.80 7.62 -1.08
CA LEU A 113 -5.74 9.07 -0.89
C LEU A 113 -5.36 9.79 -2.19
N GLU A 114 -4.40 9.28 -2.96
CA GLU A 114 -4.00 9.83 -4.26
C GLU A 114 -5.14 9.77 -5.28
N SER A 115 -5.95 8.71 -5.26
CA SER A 115 -7.11 8.56 -6.13
C SER A 115 -8.23 9.56 -5.86
N CYS A 116 -8.22 10.19 -4.69
CA CYS A 116 -9.17 11.24 -4.35
C CYS A 116 -8.80 12.61 -4.94
N ARG A 117 -7.59 12.77 -5.48
CA ARG A 117 -7.12 14.06 -6.02
C ARG A 117 -7.70 14.29 -7.42
N ARG A 118 -8.26 15.49 -7.67
CA ARG A 118 -8.69 15.84 -9.03
C ARG A 118 -7.55 15.89 -10.03
N ALA A 119 -6.32 16.12 -9.58
CA ALA A 119 -5.13 16.06 -10.43
C ALA A 119 -4.98 14.73 -11.19
N HIS A 120 -5.56 13.65 -10.66
CA HIS A 120 -5.42 12.30 -11.23
C HIS A 120 -6.71 11.76 -11.90
N GLY A 121 -7.86 12.41 -11.68
CA GLY A 121 -9.16 11.96 -12.18
C GLY A 121 -9.68 10.67 -11.50
N SER A 122 -10.95 10.31 -11.76
CA SER A 122 -11.58 9.10 -11.20
C SER A 122 -10.99 7.78 -11.71
N GLN A 123 -10.24 7.83 -12.81
CA GLN A 123 -9.55 6.68 -13.38
C GLN A 123 -8.51 6.10 -12.41
N LEU A 124 -7.91 6.93 -11.55
CA LEU A 124 -6.91 6.44 -10.60
C LEU A 124 -7.52 5.51 -9.56
N LEU A 125 -8.76 5.75 -9.12
CA LEU A 125 -9.46 4.84 -8.20
C LEU A 125 -9.69 3.48 -8.86
N LEU A 126 -10.10 3.49 -10.13
CA LEU A 126 -10.29 2.28 -10.93
C LEU A 126 -8.99 1.47 -11.06
N TRP A 127 -7.87 2.17 -11.30
CA TRP A 127 -6.54 1.56 -11.31
C TRP A 127 -6.09 1.07 -9.94
N THR A 128 -6.46 1.74 -8.85
CA THR A 128 -6.20 1.23 -7.50
C THR A 128 -6.97 -0.07 -7.26
N VAL A 129 -8.22 -0.19 -7.73
CA VAL A 129 -9.02 -1.42 -7.60
C VAL A 129 -8.43 -2.54 -8.46
N PHE A 130 -8.44 -2.37 -9.79
CA PHE A 130 -8.02 -3.42 -10.70
C PHE A 130 -6.53 -3.69 -10.61
N GLY A 131 -5.72 -2.66 -10.35
CA GLY A 131 -4.29 -2.82 -10.13
C GLY A 131 -3.99 -3.62 -8.87
N SER A 132 -4.76 -3.44 -7.79
CA SER A 132 -4.58 -4.26 -6.57
C SER A 132 -4.98 -5.73 -6.76
N LEU A 133 -6.05 -6.00 -7.52
CA LEU A 133 -6.45 -7.37 -7.87
C LEU A 133 -5.46 -8.01 -8.85
N LEU A 134 -5.01 -7.27 -9.86
CA LEU A 134 -4.02 -7.74 -10.82
C LEU A 134 -2.67 -7.99 -10.15
N ALA A 135 -2.32 -7.22 -9.11
CA ALA A 135 -1.10 -7.41 -8.33
C ALA A 135 -1.09 -8.74 -7.57
N GLN A 136 -2.26 -9.28 -7.21
CA GLN A 136 -2.36 -10.63 -6.65
C GLN A 136 -2.05 -11.72 -7.69
N LEU A 137 -2.32 -11.46 -8.98
CA LEU A 137 -2.08 -12.41 -10.08
C LEU A 137 -0.65 -12.37 -10.62
N ALA A 138 -0.10 -11.17 -10.77
CA ALA A 138 1.17 -10.94 -11.46
C ALA A 138 2.33 -10.57 -10.53
N THR A 139 2.09 -10.46 -9.21
CA THR A 139 2.95 -9.80 -8.21
C THR A 139 2.94 -8.28 -8.29
N ALA A 140 3.06 -7.62 -7.13
CA ALA A 140 2.97 -6.17 -7.03
C ALA A 140 4.20 -5.47 -7.62
N GLY A 141 5.35 -6.13 -7.59
CA GLY A 141 6.67 -5.68 -8.03
C GLY A 141 6.81 -5.56 -9.54
N LEU A 142 5.92 -6.18 -10.31
CA LEU A 142 5.79 -5.91 -11.74
C LEU A 142 4.86 -4.72 -12.03
N LEU A 143 3.75 -4.59 -11.30
CA LEU A 143 2.70 -3.64 -11.62
C LEU A 143 2.91 -2.24 -11.03
N LEU A 144 3.38 -2.15 -9.78
CA LEU A 144 3.58 -0.87 -9.11
C LEU A 144 4.64 0.01 -9.77
N PRO A 145 5.77 -0.53 -10.28
CA PRO A 145 6.69 0.27 -11.08
C PRO A 145 6.01 0.94 -12.28
N VAL A 146 5.17 0.19 -13.01
CA VAL A 146 4.39 0.72 -14.14
C VAL A 146 3.39 1.78 -13.68
N TYR A 147 2.69 1.50 -12.58
CA TYR A 147 1.74 2.45 -12.00
C TYR A 147 2.42 3.76 -11.57
N PHE A 148 3.53 3.69 -10.83
CA PHE A 148 4.28 4.86 -10.38
C PHE A 148 4.92 5.64 -11.53
N TYR A 149 5.36 4.95 -12.58
CA TYR A 149 5.81 5.58 -13.82
C TYR A 149 4.71 6.45 -14.44
N PHE A 150 3.51 5.89 -14.65
CA PHE A 150 2.39 6.65 -15.21
C PHE A 150 1.92 7.77 -14.28
N LEU A 151 1.90 7.50 -12.97
CA LEU A 151 1.55 8.50 -11.97
C LEU A 151 2.53 9.68 -12.00
N HIS A 152 3.85 9.43 -12.06
CA HIS A 152 4.84 10.50 -12.18
C HIS A 152 4.72 11.25 -13.51
N ALA A 153 4.60 10.51 -14.61
CA ALA A 153 4.52 11.08 -15.95
C ALA A 153 3.30 12.00 -16.12
N SER A 154 2.19 11.68 -15.45
CA SER A 154 0.92 12.41 -15.53
C SER A 154 0.79 13.52 -14.50
N THR A 155 1.66 13.56 -13.49
CA THR A 155 1.53 14.46 -12.33
C THR A 155 2.67 15.46 -12.28
N THR A 156 2.34 16.75 -12.35
CA THR A 156 3.29 17.86 -12.25
C THR A 156 3.15 18.55 -10.89
N LEU A 157 4.23 19.18 -10.41
CA LEU A 157 4.15 19.98 -9.17
C LEU A 157 3.12 21.11 -9.28
N SER A 158 3.04 21.78 -10.43
CA SER A 158 2.02 22.80 -10.68
C SER A 158 0.60 22.22 -10.61
N GLY A 159 0.38 21.01 -11.14
CA GLY A 159 -0.89 20.28 -11.02
C GLY A 159 -1.23 19.86 -9.59
N LEU A 160 -0.22 19.46 -8.80
CA LEU A 160 -0.40 19.11 -7.38
C LEU A 160 -0.70 20.31 -6.50
N VAL A 161 -0.14 21.48 -6.82
CA VAL A 161 -0.39 22.73 -6.09
C VAL A 161 -1.72 23.37 -6.53
N SER A 162 -2.03 23.35 -7.84
CA SER A 162 -3.27 23.92 -8.40
C SER A 162 -4.49 23.05 -8.14
N SER A 163 -4.33 21.72 -8.08
CA SER A 163 -5.36 20.87 -7.52
C SER A 163 -5.50 21.22 -6.04
N ASN A 164 -6.74 21.35 -5.59
CA ASN A 164 -7.05 21.70 -4.22
C ASN A 164 -6.65 20.60 -3.21
N GLY A 165 -5.72 19.68 -3.53
CA GLY A 165 -4.94 18.78 -2.66
C GLY A 165 -5.61 18.38 -1.35
N LEU A 166 -5.49 19.20 -0.30
CA LEU A 166 -6.11 18.93 1.02
C LEU A 166 -7.45 19.60 1.35
N GLU A 167 -7.92 20.53 0.51
CA GLU A 167 -9.34 20.92 0.48
C GLU A 167 -10.22 19.94 -0.31
N GLU A 168 -9.62 19.14 -1.19
CA GLU A 168 -10.28 17.98 -1.83
C GLU A 168 -10.22 16.74 -0.93
N LEU A 169 -9.10 16.51 -0.24
CA LEU A 169 -9.00 15.53 0.86
C LEU A 169 -9.69 16.03 2.16
N ARG A 170 -10.33 17.21 2.17
CA ARG A 170 -11.15 17.70 3.30
C ARG A 170 -12.46 16.93 3.43
N ASP A 171 -12.75 16.06 2.49
CA ASP A 171 -13.99 15.32 2.42
C ASP A 171 -13.99 13.99 3.16
N SER A 172 -15.21 13.47 3.27
CA SER A 172 -15.54 12.16 3.82
C SER A 172 -14.55 11.07 3.41
N SER A 173 -13.94 11.18 2.23
CA SER A 173 -12.89 10.33 1.71
C SER A 173 -11.68 10.18 2.63
N ALA A 174 -11.06 11.26 3.14
CA ALA A 174 -9.87 11.12 4.00
C ALA A 174 -10.19 10.44 5.34
N LEU A 175 -11.41 10.65 5.85
CA LEU A 175 -11.93 9.96 7.03
C LEU A 175 -12.33 8.51 6.74
N ALA A 176 -12.65 8.18 5.49
CA ALA A 176 -13.05 6.84 5.06
C ALA A 176 -11.86 5.91 4.82
N VAL A 177 -10.67 6.43 4.47
CA VAL A 177 -9.50 5.59 4.16
C VAL A 177 -9.09 4.72 5.33
N LEU A 178 -8.91 5.28 6.53
CA LEU A 178 -8.47 4.50 7.69
C LEU A 178 -9.41 3.32 8.01
N PRO A 179 -10.72 3.51 8.23
CA PRO A 179 -11.61 2.38 8.52
C PRO A 179 -11.76 1.42 7.33
N ALA A 180 -11.72 1.91 6.09
CA ALA A 180 -11.76 1.04 4.92
C ALA A 180 -10.54 0.11 4.86
N VAL A 181 -9.33 0.67 4.93
CA VAL A 181 -8.07 -0.10 4.89
C VAL A 181 -7.93 -1.01 6.11
N ALA A 182 -8.35 -0.55 7.30
CA ALA A 182 -8.32 -1.39 8.49
C ALA A 182 -9.16 -2.67 8.31
N LEU A 183 -10.39 -2.53 7.81
CA LEU A 183 -11.35 -3.65 7.70
C LEU A 183 -11.13 -4.50 6.44
N SER A 184 -10.74 -3.90 5.32
CA SER A 184 -10.55 -4.65 4.07
C SER A 184 -9.18 -5.30 3.95
N PHE A 185 -8.16 -4.72 4.58
CA PHE A 185 -6.77 -5.11 4.39
C PHE A 185 -6.14 -5.63 5.69
N TYR A 186 -6.02 -4.80 6.72
CA TYR A 186 -5.24 -5.17 7.91
C TYR A 186 -5.87 -6.28 8.74
N VAL A 187 -7.18 -6.22 9.01
CA VAL A 187 -7.86 -7.26 9.80
C VAL A 187 -7.75 -8.62 9.10
N PRO A 188 -8.15 -8.77 7.82
CA PRO A 188 -7.99 -10.05 7.12
C PRO A 188 -6.53 -10.51 7.01
N HIS A 189 -5.59 -9.58 6.79
CA HIS A 189 -4.16 -9.89 6.73
C HIS A 189 -3.68 -10.51 8.04
N PHE A 190 -3.85 -9.81 9.16
CA PHE A 190 -3.37 -10.30 10.45
C PHE A 190 -4.06 -11.60 10.86
N GLU A 191 -5.37 -11.73 10.63
CA GLU A 191 -6.08 -12.98 10.93
C GLU A 191 -5.62 -14.15 10.04
N SER A 192 -5.21 -13.89 8.79
CA SER A 192 -4.65 -14.91 7.89
C SER A 192 -3.29 -15.45 8.32
N PHE A 193 -2.60 -14.76 9.24
CA PHE A 193 -1.30 -15.19 9.78
C PHE A 193 -1.40 -15.58 11.27
N LEU A 194 -2.11 -14.80 12.07
CA LEU A 194 -2.16 -14.92 13.53
C LEU A 194 -3.41 -15.65 14.02
N GLY A 195 -4.29 -16.08 13.10
CA GLY A 195 -5.46 -16.88 13.43
C GLY A 195 -5.11 -18.13 14.26
N PRO A 196 -6.02 -18.58 15.13
CA PRO A 196 -5.75 -19.60 16.16
C PRO A 196 -5.41 -20.97 15.57
N ASP A 197 -5.95 -21.30 14.41
CA ASP A 197 -5.69 -22.53 13.68
C ASP A 197 -5.56 -22.27 12.17
N PHE A 198 -5.01 -23.24 11.45
CA PHE A 198 -4.74 -23.07 10.01
C PHE A 198 -6.00 -23.00 9.15
N SER A 199 -7.13 -23.55 9.59
CA SER A 199 -8.39 -23.44 8.85
C SER A 199 -8.95 -22.02 8.95
N ALA A 200 -8.90 -21.42 10.15
CA ALA A 200 -9.24 -20.02 10.36
C ALA A 200 -8.33 -19.10 9.52
N ARG A 201 -7.02 -19.33 9.53
CA ARG A 201 -6.06 -18.58 8.69
C ARG A 201 -6.39 -18.68 7.21
N HIS A 202 -6.72 -19.89 6.72
CA HIS A 202 -7.11 -20.10 5.32
C HIS A 202 -8.37 -19.31 4.95
N TRP A 203 -9.38 -19.33 5.82
CA TRP A 203 -10.62 -18.59 5.57
C TRP A 203 -10.37 -17.07 5.52
N TRP A 204 -9.57 -16.54 6.45
CA TRP A 204 -9.20 -15.12 6.43
C TRP A 204 -8.31 -14.76 5.24
N ASN A 205 -7.47 -15.67 4.79
CA ASN A 205 -6.70 -15.49 3.56
C ASN A 205 -7.62 -15.30 2.36
N TRP A 206 -8.69 -16.10 2.22
CA TRP A 206 -9.70 -15.89 1.18
C TRP A 206 -10.34 -14.50 1.24
N VAL A 207 -10.71 -14.04 2.44
CA VAL A 207 -11.21 -12.68 2.65
C VAL A 207 -10.19 -11.65 2.18
N TRP A 208 -8.92 -11.85 2.55
CA TRP A 208 -7.82 -10.94 2.22
C TRP A 208 -7.50 -10.90 0.73
N GLN A 209 -7.55 -12.01 -0.01
CA GLN A 209 -7.26 -12.01 -1.47
C GLN A 209 -8.18 -11.06 -2.26
N LEU A 210 -9.35 -10.73 -1.71
CA LEU A 210 -10.33 -9.81 -2.27
C LEU A 210 -10.26 -8.38 -1.67
N PHE A 211 -9.19 -8.04 -0.92
CA PHE A 211 -9.06 -6.76 -0.21
C PHE A 211 -9.27 -5.55 -1.13
N GLY A 212 -8.85 -5.64 -2.40
CA GLY A 212 -9.00 -4.56 -3.37
C GLY A 212 -10.46 -4.22 -3.65
N LEU A 213 -11.29 -5.26 -3.77
CA LEU A 213 -12.74 -5.13 -3.98
C LEU A 213 -13.42 -4.62 -2.71
N TRP A 214 -13.16 -5.28 -1.56
CA TRP A 214 -13.74 -4.87 -0.27
C TRP A 214 -13.34 -3.46 0.11
N GLY A 215 -12.08 -3.10 -0.10
CA GLY A 215 -11.54 -1.80 0.26
C GLY A 215 -12.24 -0.67 -0.48
N VAL A 216 -12.58 -0.85 -1.75
CA VAL A 216 -13.31 0.17 -2.52
C VAL A 216 -14.79 0.23 -2.12
N ILE A 217 -15.43 -0.92 -1.90
CA ILE A 217 -16.82 -0.97 -1.42
C ILE A 217 -16.93 -0.23 -0.07
N LEU A 218 -16.05 -0.55 0.87
CA LEU A 218 -16.01 0.09 2.19
C LEU A 218 -15.63 1.56 2.09
N PHE A 219 -14.62 1.90 1.29
CA PHE A 219 -14.19 3.29 1.09
C PHE A 219 -15.32 4.16 0.53
N LEU A 220 -16.00 3.71 -0.54
CA LEU A 220 -17.13 4.43 -1.13
C LEU A 220 -18.32 4.46 -0.17
N GLY A 221 -18.60 3.36 0.54
CA GLY A 221 -19.64 3.27 1.56
C GLY A 221 -19.44 4.31 2.66
N PHE A 222 -18.27 4.30 3.32
CA PHE A 222 -17.94 5.28 4.36
C PHE A 222 -17.92 6.71 3.81
N SER A 223 -17.38 6.91 2.60
CA SER A 223 -17.35 8.24 1.97
C SER A 223 -18.76 8.77 1.72
N GLY A 224 -19.67 7.92 1.24
CA GLY A 224 -21.07 8.24 1.00
C GLY A 224 -21.84 8.50 2.29
N THR A 225 -21.68 7.66 3.31
CA THR A 225 -22.32 7.85 4.62
C THR A 225 -21.90 9.18 5.26
N LEU A 226 -20.59 9.47 5.28
CA LEU A 226 -20.07 10.72 5.84
C LEU A 226 -20.50 11.95 5.03
N TRP A 227 -20.61 11.82 3.69
CA TRP A 227 -21.15 12.89 2.84
C TRP A 227 -22.63 13.17 3.16
N THR A 228 -23.45 12.14 3.29
CA THR A 228 -24.87 12.26 3.67
C THR A 228 -25.02 12.88 5.05
N LEU A 229 -24.25 12.44 6.04
CA LEU A 229 -24.25 13.02 7.39
C LEU A 229 -23.89 14.51 7.38
N ARG A 230 -22.93 14.93 6.55
CA ARG A 230 -22.58 16.35 6.37
C ARG A 230 -23.74 17.15 5.78
N LYS A 231 -24.48 16.60 4.82
CA LYS A 231 -25.65 17.27 4.20
C LYS A 231 -26.82 17.41 5.18
N LEU A 232 -26.97 16.47 6.12
CA LEU A 232 -27.98 16.52 7.17
C LEU A 232 -27.57 17.41 8.35
N LEU A 233 -26.27 17.71 8.52
CA LEU A 233 -25.75 18.50 9.64
C LEU A 233 -26.39 19.89 9.81
N PRO A 234 -26.65 20.67 8.75
CA PRO A 234 -27.32 21.97 8.84
C PRO A 234 -28.78 21.87 9.29
N MET A 235 -29.41 20.70 9.12
CA MET A 235 -30.80 20.44 9.53
C MET A 235 -30.90 20.05 11.01
N MET A 236 -29.77 19.78 11.68
CA MET A 236 -29.72 19.42 13.10
C MET A 236 -29.65 20.65 14.03
N PRO A 237 -30.08 20.52 15.30
CA PRO A 237 -30.02 21.60 16.27
C PRO A 237 -28.62 22.22 16.37
N ARG A 238 -28.53 23.56 16.46
CA ARG A 238 -27.27 24.34 16.47
C ARG A 238 -26.22 23.88 17.51
N ARG A 239 -26.66 23.24 18.60
CA ARG A 239 -25.76 22.67 19.63
C ARG A 239 -25.01 21.43 19.12
N LEU A 240 -25.66 20.60 18.30
CA LEU A 240 -25.07 19.41 17.68
C LEU A 240 -24.15 19.81 16.53
N SER A 241 -24.60 20.73 15.65
CA SER A 241 -23.80 21.17 14.50
C SER A 241 -22.51 21.89 14.88
N LYS A 242 -22.48 22.60 16.02
CA LYS A 242 -21.23 23.19 16.58
C LYS A 242 -20.25 22.14 17.11
N ARG A 243 -20.72 21.03 17.73
CA ARG A 243 -19.85 19.93 18.18
C ARG A 243 -19.34 19.09 17.02
N VAL A 244 -20.14 18.95 15.96
CA VAL A 244 -19.82 18.19 14.75
C VAL A 244 -19.20 19.09 13.66
N LYS A 245 -18.81 20.35 13.97
CA LYS A 245 -18.04 21.18 13.03
C LYS A 245 -16.77 20.42 12.67
N LEU A 246 -16.84 19.85 11.49
CA LEU A 246 -16.14 18.63 11.16
C LEU A 246 -14.65 18.91 11.02
N HIS A 247 -13.88 18.07 11.71
CA HIS A 247 -12.43 18.13 11.72
C HIS A 247 -11.84 18.18 10.31
N ASN A 248 -10.82 19.03 10.16
CA ASN A 248 -10.01 19.21 8.96
C ASN A 248 -9.55 17.85 8.40
N GLY A 249 -9.74 17.58 7.10
CA GLY A 249 -9.20 16.39 6.44
C GLY A 249 -7.72 16.15 6.72
N LEU A 250 -6.93 17.22 6.90
CA LEU A 250 -5.54 17.14 7.36
C LEU A 250 -5.37 16.37 8.68
N LYS A 251 -6.25 16.56 9.66
CA LYS A 251 -6.19 15.81 10.92
C LYS A 251 -6.58 14.34 10.73
N ALA A 252 -7.50 14.05 9.81
CA ALA A 252 -7.84 12.68 9.45
C ALA A 252 -6.65 11.99 8.76
N THR A 253 -6.02 12.65 7.77
CA THR A 253 -4.80 12.15 7.11
C THR A 253 -3.67 11.93 8.12
N ARG A 254 -3.45 12.85 9.06
CA ARG A 254 -2.46 12.68 10.13
C ARG A 254 -2.80 11.52 11.06
N LEU A 255 -4.06 11.34 11.42
CA LEU A 255 -4.51 10.20 12.23
C LEU A 255 -4.26 8.88 11.48
N THR A 256 -4.70 8.78 10.23
CA THR A 256 -4.38 7.66 9.34
C THR A 256 -2.87 7.43 9.32
N ALA A 257 -2.08 8.50 9.21
CA ALA A 257 -0.65 8.38 9.16
C ALA A 257 -0.01 7.84 10.43
N VAL A 258 -0.45 8.29 11.60
CA VAL A 258 -0.01 7.75 12.89
C VAL A 258 -0.42 6.28 13.02
N CYS A 259 -1.67 5.93 12.74
CA CYS A 259 -2.15 4.56 12.86
C CYS A 259 -1.38 3.60 11.95
N LEU A 260 -1.23 3.92 10.67
CA LEU A 260 -0.52 3.04 9.73
C LEU A 260 0.99 3.00 10.01
N GLY A 261 1.57 4.13 10.45
CA GLY A 261 2.95 4.15 10.91
C GLY A 261 3.19 3.24 12.11
N MET A 262 2.28 3.23 13.08
CA MET A 262 2.34 2.32 14.23
C MET A 262 2.22 0.86 13.80
N VAL A 263 1.35 0.53 12.83
CA VAL A 263 1.24 -0.83 12.30
C VAL A 263 2.53 -1.27 11.61
N ASN A 264 3.13 -0.43 10.76
CA ASN A 264 4.39 -0.74 10.08
C ASN A 264 5.53 -0.97 11.08
N VAL A 265 5.73 -0.04 12.02
CA VAL A 265 6.76 -0.15 13.06
C VAL A 265 6.51 -1.36 13.95
N GLY A 266 5.27 -1.53 14.39
CA GLY A 266 4.88 -2.62 15.29
C GLY A 266 5.08 -3.99 14.66
N THR A 267 4.69 -4.16 13.39
CA THR A 267 4.85 -5.44 12.69
C THR A 267 6.33 -5.74 12.42
N TYR A 268 7.10 -4.75 11.98
CA TYR A 268 8.53 -4.89 11.73
C TYR A 268 9.27 -5.37 12.99
N TRP A 269 9.06 -4.70 14.12
CA TRP A 269 9.68 -5.09 15.39
C TRP A 269 9.13 -6.41 15.93
N TYR A 270 7.83 -6.68 15.76
CA TYR A 270 7.25 -7.97 16.13
C TYR A 270 7.93 -9.13 15.41
N VAL A 271 8.17 -9.00 14.10
CA VAL A 271 8.89 -10.00 13.31
C VAL A 271 10.33 -10.17 13.79
N LEU A 272 11.07 -9.07 14.00
CA LEU A 272 12.46 -9.15 14.46
C LEU A 272 12.60 -9.77 15.85
N MET A 273 11.65 -9.53 16.74
CA MET A 273 11.70 -10.06 18.11
C MET A 273 11.16 -11.49 18.22
N SER A 274 10.26 -11.92 17.34
CA SER A 274 9.54 -13.19 17.50
C SER A 274 9.97 -14.30 16.55
N SER A 275 10.61 -13.98 15.42
CA SER A 275 10.84 -14.94 14.33
C SER A 275 11.97 -15.95 14.54
N HIS A 276 12.86 -15.75 15.52
CA HIS A 276 14.11 -16.50 15.71
C HIS A 276 15.10 -16.46 14.51
N TYR A 277 14.75 -15.83 13.39
CA TYR A 277 15.60 -15.64 12.22
C TYR A 277 16.35 -14.32 12.30
N SER A 278 17.53 -14.28 11.69
CA SER A 278 18.23 -13.02 11.51
C SER A 278 17.55 -12.17 10.43
N TRP A 279 17.78 -10.84 10.48
CA TRP A 279 17.20 -9.89 9.53
C TRP A 279 17.46 -10.29 8.06
N SER A 280 18.67 -10.77 7.74
CA SER A 280 19.01 -11.15 6.37
C SER A 280 18.25 -12.39 5.90
N GLU A 281 17.94 -13.33 6.77
CA GLU A 281 17.19 -14.53 6.41
C GLU A 281 15.73 -14.21 6.08
N VAL A 282 15.16 -13.22 6.76
CA VAL A 282 13.80 -12.75 6.50
C VAL A 282 13.74 -11.88 5.25
N TYR A 283 14.66 -10.93 5.06
CA TYR A 283 14.49 -9.88 4.04
C TYR A 283 15.38 -10.00 2.81
N VAL A 284 16.44 -10.80 2.83
CA VAL A 284 17.38 -10.90 1.70
C VAL A 284 17.08 -12.17 0.88
N PRO A 285 16.76 -12.03 -0.44
CA PRO A 285 16.57 -13.18 -1.32
C PRO A 285 17.78 -14.09 -1.36
N ARG A 286 17.61 -15.36 -0.96
CA ARG A 286 18.66 -16.38 -1.02
C ARG A 286 18.89 -16.90 -2.44
N TYR A 287 17.82 -16.95 -3.24
CA TYR A 287 17.78 -17.64 -4.52
C TYR A 287 17.69 -16.65 -5.68
N PHE A 288 18.82 -16.05 -6.06
CA PHE A 288 18.86 -15.01 -7.11
C PHE A 288 18.87 -15.57 -8.54
N LEU A 289 19.76 -16.53 -8.84
CA LEU A 289 19.93 -17.11 -10.18
C LEU A 289 19.31 -18.50 -10.33
N GLN A 290 19.08 -19.19 -9.22
CA GLN A 290 18.57 -20.56 -9.19
C GLN A 290 17.23 -20.56 -8.48
N SER A 291 16.26 -21.30 -8.99
CA SER A 291 14.97 -21.48 -8.31
C SER A 291 15.12 -22.46 -7.15
N ALA A 292 14.48 -22.16 -6.02
CA ALA A 292 14.41 -23.12 -4.92
C ALA A 292 13.60 -24.36 -5.36
N ALA A 293 14.05 -25.54 -4.92
CA ALA A 293 13.33 -26.79 -5.19
C ALA A 293 12.05 -26.92 -4.35
N ASP A 294 12.07 -26.37 -3.13
CA ASP A 294 10.89 -26.30 -2.27
C ASP A 294 9.94 -25.20 -2.77
N PRO A 295 8.65 -25.50 -3.04
CA PRO A 295 7.69 -24.53 -3.53
C PRO A 295 7.46 -23.34 -2.58
N GLY A 296 7.52 -23.58 -1.26
CA GLY A 296 7.37 -22.52 -0.26
C GLY A 296 8.55 -21.54 -0.30
N ALA A 297 9.77 -22.07 -0.40
CA ALA A 297 10.97 -21.26 -0.57
C ALA A 297 11.02 -20.53 -1.93
N ALA A 298 10.52 -21.16 -2.99
CA ALA A 298 10.40 -20.52 -4.30
C ALA A 298 9.45 -19.31 -4.24
N LEU A 299 8.24 -19.50 -3.69
CA LEU A 299 7.26 -18.43 -3.51
C LEU A 299 7.77 -17.34 -2.55
N GLY A 300 8.37 -17.73 -1.44
CA GLY A 300 8.94 -16.80 -0.47
C GLY A 300 10.05 -15.94 -1.07
N THR A 301 10.89 -16.51 -1.94
CA THR A 301 11.91 -15.76 -2.68
C THR A 301 11.28 -14.76 -3.65
N VAL A 302 10.24 -15.17 -4.39
CA VAL A 302 9.47 -14.26 -5.27
C VAL A 302 8.96 -13.07 -4.46
N LEU A 303 8.40 -13.30 -3.26
CA LEU A 303 7.90 -12.23 -2.40
C LEU A 303 9.00 -11.35 -1.78
N GLN A 304 10.20 -11.87 -1.55
CA GLN A 304 11.35 -11.06 -1.14
C GLN A 304 11.80 -10.12 -2.26
N PHE A 305 11.82 -10.59 -3.51
CA PHE A 305 12.05 -9.69 -4.65
C PHE A 305 10.88 -8.73 -4.84
N ASP A 306 9.64 -9.19 -4.70
CA ASP A 306 8.44 -8.36 -4.78
C ASP A 306 8.55 -7.16 -3.83
N TYR A 307 8.91 -7.42 -2.57
CA TYR A 307 9.20 -6.40 -1.56
C TYR A 307 10.20 -5.34 -2.04
N ILE A 308 11.35 -5.77 -2.58
CA ILE A 308 12.39 -4.88 -3.08
C ILE A 308 11.87 -4.04 -4.26
N CYS A 309 11.16 -4.66 -5.20
CA CYS A 309 10.63 -4.00 -6.39
C CYS A 309 9.55 -2.96 -6.03
N VAL A 310 8.65 -3.33 -5.13
CA VAL A 310 7.56 -2.49 -4.61
C VAL A 310 8.12 -1.25 -3.91
N PHE A 311 8.95 -1.43 -2.89
CA PHE A 311 9.45 -0.30 -2.12
C PHE A 311 10.51 0.49 -2.87
N GLY A 312 11.35 -0.15 -3.69
CA GLY A 312 12.32 0.53 -4.53
C GLY A 312 11.66 1.48 -5.54
N SER A 313 10.64 1.01 -6.25
CA SER A 313 9.89 1.84 -7.20
C SER A 313 9.11 2.96 -6.51
N ALA A 314 8.46 2.66 -5.39
CA ALA A 314 7.76 3.63 -4.57
C ALA A 314 8.71 4.75 -4.08
N LEU A 315 9.82 4.39 -3.44
CA LEU A 315 10.81 5.36 -2.95
C LEU A 315 11.45 6.17 -4.09
N THR A 316 11.68 5.56 -5.26
CA THR A 316 12.17 6.28 -6.45
C THR A 316 11.14 7.30 -6.94
N TRP A 317 9.86 6.94 -6.98
CA TRP A 317 8.78 7.87 -7.29
C TRP A 317 8.74 9.05 -6.32
N LEU A 318 8.84 8.80 -5.01
CA LEU A 318 8.92 9.87 -4.01
C LEU A 318 10.18 10.72 -4.16
N ALA A 319 11.33 10.12 -4.47
CA ALA A 319 12.56 10.86 -4.72
C ALA A 319 12.37 11.87 -5.86
N TYR A 320 11.67 11.50 -6.94
CA TYR A 320 11.35 12.45 -7.99
C TYR A 320 10.38 13.55 -7.55
N GLN A 321 9.39 13.25 -6.71
CA GLN A 321 8.53 14.28 -6.12
C GLN A 321 9.32 15.25 -5.22
N PHE A 322 10.24 14.74 -4.41
CA PHE A 322 11.13 15.56 -3.57
C PHE A 322 12.09 16.39 -4.40
N ARG A 323 12.59 15.85 -5.52
CA ARG A 323 13.39 16.60 -6.48
C ARG A 323 12.61 17.78 -7.03
N ASP A 324 11.35 17.58 -7.43
CA ASP A 324 10.50 18.66 -7.93
C ASP A 324 10.28 19.74 -6.85
N LEU A 325 9.96 19.33 -5.61
CA LEU A 325 9.82 20.25 -4.46
C LEU A 325 11.12 21.01 -4.17
N LYS A 326 12.27 20.33 -4.24
CA LYS A 326 13.58 20.94 -4.01
C LYS A 326 13.96 21.93 -5.11
N THR A 327 13.73 21.59 -6.38
CA THR A 327 13.96 22.49 -7.53
C THR A 327 13.07 23.73 -7.46
N ALA A 328 11.86 23.60 -6.91
CA ALA A 328 10.98 24.73 -6.62
C ALA A 328 11.38 25.54 -5.36
N GLY A 329 12.47 25.20 -4.69
CA GLY A 329 12.95 25.90 -3.50
C GLY A 329 12.16 25.63 -2.22
N LEU A 330 11.38 24.55 -2.18
CA LEU A 330 10.51 24.21 -1.05
C LEU A 330 11.16 23.30 -0.01
N ILE A 331 12.30 22.71 -0.37
CA ILE A 331 13.10 21.86 0.50
C ILE A 331 14.54 22.35 0.51
N GLU A 332 14.95 22.95 1.63
CA GLU A 332 16.33 23.41 1.82
C GLU A 332 17.28 22.25 2.19
N THR A 333 16.76 21.22 2.85
CA THR A 333 17.51 20.04 3.30
C THR A 333 18.31 19.37 2.18
N SER A 334 19.60 19.08 2.40
CA SER A 334 20.46 18.44 1.40
C SER A 334 20.05 16.98 1.13
N TRP A 335 20.34 16.48 -0.08
CA TRP A 335 20.09 15.09 -0.44
C TRP A 335 20.78 14.09 0.49
N ALA A 336 22.01 14.40 0.94
CA ALA A 336 22.71 13.56 1.90
C ALA A 336 21.94 13.39 3.22
N LYS A 337 21.31 14.45 3.74
CA LYS A 337 20.46 14.37 4.94
C LYS A 337 19.17 13.60 4.69
N ILE A 338 18.53 13.80 3.54
CA ILE A 338 17.29 13.09 3.16
C ILE A 338 17.57 11.59 3.04
N VAL A 339 18.61 11.21 2.29
CA VAL A 339 19.02 9.80 2.11
C VAL A 339 19.49 9.20 3.44
N GLY A 340 20.32 9.92 4.21
CA GLY A 340 20.80 9.45 5.51
C GLY A 340 19.66 9.19 6.51
N LEU A 341 18.67 10.09 6.58
CA LEU A 341 17.47 9.87 7.40
C LEU A 341 16.63 8.71 6.87
N GLY A 342 16.47 8.59 5.55
CA GLY A 342 15.76 7.47 4.93
C GLY A 342 16.40 6.12 5.24
N LEU A 343 17.73 6.02 5.17
CA LEU A 343 18.47 4.81 5.53
C LEU A 343 18.33 4.48 7.02
N PHE A 344 18.46 5.48 7.89
CA PHE A 344 18.24 5.31 9.32
C PHE A 344 16.83 4.76 9.59
N LEU A 345 15.80 5.42 9.06
CA LEU A 345 14.42 4.97 9.21
C LEU A 345 14.19 3.57 8.63
N GLY A 346 14.81 3.24 7.50
CA GLY A 346 14.67 1.94 6.85
C GLY A 346 15.27 0.80 7.66
N ILE A 347 16.43 1.03 8.28
CA ILE A 347 17.11 0.05 9.13
C ILE A 347 16.31 -0.20 10.43
N PHE A 348 15.76 0.85 11.04
CA PHE A 348 15.11 0.72 12.36
C PHE A 348 13.59 0.48 12.31
N PHE A 349 12.94 0.83 11.20
CA PHE A 349 11.46 0.82 11.10
C PHE A 349 10.94 0.18 9.81
N GLY A 350 11.83 -0.31 8.95
CA GLY A 350 11.47 -0.89 7.66
C GLY A 350 11.16 0.14 6.56
N PRO A 351 11.26 -0.26 5.28
CA PRO A 351 11.06 0.59 4.11
C PRO A 351 9.63 1.14 3.97
N GLY A 352 8.61 0.44 4.46
CA GLY A 352 7.23 0.92 4.51
C GLY A 352 7.06 2.13 5.41
N SER A 353 7.78 2.17 6.54
CA SER A 353 7.82 3.36 7.40
C SER A 353 8.54 4.52 6.72
N VAL A 354 9.66 4.27 6.03
CA VAL A 354 10.38 5.29 5.23
C VAL A 354 9.47 5.89 4.17
N TRP A 355 8.85 5.02 3.37
CA TRP A 355 7.89 5.39 2.34
C TRP A 355 6.78 6.28 2.91
N TRP A 356 6.14 5.81 3.98
CA TRP A 356 4.98 6.47 4.54
C TRP A 356 5.30 7.85 5.13
N ILE A 357 6.41 7.95 5.85
CA ILE A 357 6.92 9.22 6.39
C ILE A 357 7.29 10.18 5.25
N ALA A 358 7.97 9.69 4.21
CA ALA A 358 8.34 10.52 3.07
C ALA A 358 7.11 11.01 2.30
N TRP A 359 6.11 10.14 2.08
CA TRP A 359 4.84 10.52 1.48
C TRP A 359 4.12 11.58 2.31
N LEU A 360 3.98 11.39 3.63
CA LEU A 360 3.35 12.38 4.50
C LEU A 360 4.10 13.71 4.55
N THR A 361 5.44 13.67 4.57
CA THR A 361 6.27 14.88 4.55
C THR A 361 6.02 15.69 3.28
N ARG A 362 5.93 15.01 2.13
CA ARG A 362 5.55 15.63 0.85
C ARG A 362 4.18 16.29 0.96
N GLU A 363 3.20 15.62 1.56
CA GLU A 363 1.85 16.16 1.75
C GLU A 363 1.85 17.42 2.62
N GLU A 364 2.56 17.40 3.74
CA GLU A 364 2.69 18.57 4.64
C GLU A 364 3.32 19.76 3.90
N ILE A 365 4.37 19.55 3.11
CA ILE A 365 4.98 20.62 2.30
C ILE A 365 3.96 21.19 1.31
N LEU A 366 3.24 20.33 0.57
CA LEU A 366 2.24 20.77 -0.41
C LEU A 366 1.09 21.58 0.25
N THR A 367 0.74 21.29 1.49
CA THR A 367 -0.24 22.12 2.23
C THR A 367 0.26 23.50 2.60
N SER A 368 1.56 23.60 2.92
CA SER A 368 2.15 24.84 3.44
C SER A 368 2.22 25.96 2.39
N LEU A 369 2.18 25.58 1.10
CA LEU A 369 2.27 26.48 -0.05
C LEU A 369 1.01 27.29 -0.33
N ARG A 370 -0.06 27.05 0.42
CA ARG A 370 -1.36 27.65 0.12
C ARG A 370 -1.51 29.00 0.82
N PRO A 371 -2.13 30.00 0.16
CA PRO A 371 -2.61 31.17 0.87
C PRO A 371 -3.53 30.70 1.99
N ARG A 372 -3.25 31.08 3.24
CA ARG A 372 -4.25 30.97 4.30
C ARG A 372 -5.44 31.80 3.81
N GLN A 373 -6.56 31.15 3.50
CA GLN A 373 -7.82 31.88 3.39
C GLN A 373 -8.04 32.53 4.75
N GLU A 374 -7.79 33.84 4.84
CA GLU A 374 -8.24 34.61 5.98
C GLU A 374 -9.76 34.37 6.07
N PRO A 375 -10.29 34.13 7.28
CA PRO A 375 -11.74 34.05 7.44
C PRO A 375 -12.31 35.33 6.85
N ARG A 376 -13.23 35.21 5.89
CA ARG A 376 -14.00 36.37 5.43
C ARG A 376 -14.53 37.06 6.68
N LYS A 377 -13.96 38.22 7.00
CA LYS A 377 -14.62 39.18 7.85
C LYS A 377 -15.89 39.53 7.07
N ASN A 378 -17.02 39.17 7.65
CA ASN A 378 -18.39 39.36 7.15
C ASN A 378 -18.93 38.12 6.41
N ASP A 379 -19.60 37.26 7.17
CA ASP A 379 -20.99 36.85 6.96
C ASP A 379 -21.65 36.57 8.32
#